data_AF-A0A7J4EWN0-F1
#
_entry.id   AF-A0A7J4EWN0-F1
#
_cell.length_a   1.000
_cell.length_b   1.000
_cell.length_c   1.000
_cell.angle_alpha   90.00
_cell.angle_beta   90.00
_cell.angle_gamma   90.00
#
_symmetry.space_group_name_H-M   'P 1'
#
loop_
_entity.id
_entity.type
_entity.pdbx_description
1 polymer ?
#
loop_
_entity_poly.entity_id
_entity_poly.type
_entity_poly.pdbx_seq_one_letter_code
_entity_poly.pdbx_strand_id
1 'polypeptide(L)'
;MRFCAVSEKGMRENNEDSYLAVKIGNYHLFAVADGLGGHAAGEMASKIAVTALEDVIRKLWNHPLKIFLKGLSKRHTEKFI
;
A
#
# COMPACT_ATOMS: atom_id res chain seq x y z
N MET A 1 -2.92 7.13 -19.25
CA MET A 1 -3.12 8.24 -18.29
C MET A 1 -1.75 8.73 -17.86
N ARG A 2 -1.54 10.04 -17.72
CA ARG A 2 -0.33 10.58 -17.09
C ARG A 2 -0.64 10.90 -15.63
N PHE A 3 0.24 10.54 -14.73
CA PHE A 3 0.11 10.83 -13.30
C PHE A 3 1.47 11.27 -12.73
N CYS A 4 1.41 12.00 -11.63
CA CYS A 4 2.56 12.43 -10.85
C CYS A 4 2.23 12.18 -9.38
N ALA A 5 3.24 11.87 -8.58
CA ALA A 5 3.10 11.73 -7.14
C ALA A 5 4.28 12.43 -6.46
N VAL A 6 3.97 13.21 -5.43
CA VAL A 6 4.92 14.02 -4.67
C VAL A 6 4.54 13.90 -3.21
N SER A 7 5.54 13.79 -2.34
CA SER A 7 5.37 13.82 -0.89
C SER A 7 6.37 14.82 -0.31
N GLU A 8 5.90 15.63 0.63
CA GLU A 8 6.64 16.74 1.24
C GLU A 8 6.65 16.54 2.76
N LYS A 9 7.83 16.63 3.36
CA LYS A 9 8.01 16.43 4.81
C LYS A 9 7.30 17.50 5.65
N GLY A 10 7.23 18.72 5.12
CA GLY A 10 6.87 19.91 5.89
C GLY A 10 7.86 20.19 7.03
N MET A 11 7.34 20.65 8.17
CA MET A 11 8.13 21.04 9.34
C MET A 11 8.61 19.87 10.22
N ARG A 12 8.34 18.62 9.83
CA ARG A 12 8.76 17.42 10.59
C ARG A 12 10.25 17.17 10.40
N GLU A 13 10.89 16.39 11.28
CA GLU A 13 12.31 16.00 11.12
C GLU A 13 12.50 14.95 10.01
N ASN A 14 11.62 13.95 9.95
CA ASN A 14 11.56 12.94 8.89
C ASN A 14 10.20 12.91 8.22
N ASN A 15 10.16 12.45 6.97
CA ASN A 15 8.92 12.23 6.24
C ASN A 15 8.47 10.78 6.45
N GLU A 16 7.40 10.61 7.23
CA GLU A 16 6.82 9.29 7.48
C GLU A 16 5.73 8.93 6.45
N ASP A 17 5.50 9.77 5.44
CA ASP A 17 4.57 9.50 4.34
C ASP A 17 5.26 8.71 3.22
N SER A 18 4.57 7.70 2.71
CA SER A 18 4.96 6.96 1.50
C SER A 18 3.80 6.89 0.53
N TYR A 19 4.11 6.82 -0.77
CA TYR A 19 3.09 6.64 -1.81
C TYR A 19 3.49 5.54 -2.79
N LEU A 20 2.51 5.01 -3.49
CA LEU A 20 2.66 4.13 -4.64
C LEU A 20 1.88 4.73 -5.81
N ALA A 21 2.53 4.89 -6.94
CA ALA A 21 1.88 5.33 -8.17
C ALA A 21 2.51 4.57 -9.34
N VAL A 22 1.89 3.45 -9.72
CA VAL A 22 2.46 2.51 -10.70
C VAL A 22 1.39 2.02 -11.66
N LYS A 23 1.83 1.60 -12.85
CA LYS A 23 1.00 0.89 -13.82
C LYS A 23 1.23 -0.62 -13.67
N ILE A 24 0.15 -1.38 -13.50
CA ILE A 24 0.16 -2.85 -13.42
C ILE A 24 -0.76 -3.37 -14.52
N GLY A 25 -0.19 -3.95 -15.58
CA GLY A 25 -0.93 -4.35 -16.77
C GLY A 25 -1.66 -3.15 -17.40
N ASN A 26 -2.98 -3.24 -17.54
CA ASN A 26 -3.82 -2.16 -18.06
C ASN A 26 -4.39 -1.24 -16.96
N TYR A 27 -4.04 -1.47 -15.70
CA TYR A 27 -4.56 -0.74 -14.55
C TYR A 27 -3.50 0.18 -13.96
N HIS A 28 -3.97 1.19 -13.24
CA HIS A 28 -3.12 2.10 -12.48
C HIS A 28 -3.42 1.87 -11.00
N LEU A 29 -2.37 1.66 -10.21
CA LEU A 29 -2.46 1.48 -8.76
C LEU A 29 -1.91 2.72 -8.09
N PHE A 30 -2.75 3.34 -7.25
CA PHE A 30 -2.39 4.49 -6.44
C PHE A 30 -2.65 4.17 -4.97
N ALA A 31 -1.69 4.49 -4.11
CA ALA A 31 -1.84 4.38 -2.66
C ALA A 31 -1.00 5.44 -1.95
N VAL A 32 -1.42 5.81 -0.75
CA VAL A 32 -0.69 6.66 0.18
C VAL A 32 -0.75 6.00 1.54
N ALA A 33 0.33 6.06 2.30
CA ALA A 33 0.44 5.56 3.66
C ALA A 33 1.12 6.62 4.53
N ASP A 34 0.49 6.96 5.66
CA ASP A 34 1.04 7.80 6.72
C ASP A 34 1.60 6.86 7.80
N GLY A 35 2.89 6.97 8.06
CA GLY A 35 3.62 6.12 8.99
C GLY A 35 3.56 6.67 10.40
N LEU A 36 3.07 5.87 11.35
CA LEU A 36 3.15 6.17 12.78
C LEU A 36 4.35 5.45 13.42
N GLY A 37 5.14 6.15 14.23
CA GLY A 37 6.20 5.51 15.01
C GLY A 37 7.31 6.42 15.51
N GLY A 38 7.42 7.63 14.96
CA GLY A 38 8.51 8.55 15.28
C GLY A 38 9.79 8.18 14.55
N HIS A 39 10.52 9.23 14.17
CA HIS A 39 11.79 9.25 13.42
C HIS A 39 11.94 8.20 12.31
N ALA A 40 12.31 6.97 12.67
CA ALA A 40 12.64 5.88 11.74
C ALA A 40 11.57 4.79 11.65
N ALA A 41 10.73 4.64 12.69
CA ALA A 41 9.74 3.57 12.73
C ALA A 41 8.54 3.89 11.83
N GLY A 42 8.08 5.15 11.78
CA GLY A 42 6.97 5.55 10.91
C GLY A 42 7.37 5.51 9.44
N GLU A 43 8.55 6.03 9.07
CA GLU A 43 9.07 5.94 7.70
C GLU A 43 9.15 4.48 7.21
N MET A 44 9.66 3.58 8.05
CA MET A 44 9.74 2.17 7.69
C MET A 44 8.34 1.54 7.58
N ALA A 45 7.42 1.88 8.48
CA ALA A 45 6.05 1.37 8.48
C ALA A 45 5.29 1.78 7.20
N SER A 46 5.36 3.06 6.79
CA SER A 46 4.67 3.52 5.58
C SER A 46 5.27 2.91 4.32
N LYS A 47 6.60 2.77 4.24
CA LYS A 47 7.29 2.08 3.13
C LYS A 47 6.87 0.62 3.02
N ILE A 48 6.84 -0.10 4.14
CA ILE A 48 6.40 -1.50 4.18
C ILE A 48 4.95 -1.60 3.70
N ALA A 49 4.06 -0.71 4.13
CA ALA A 49 2.65 -0.73 3.74
C ALA A 49 2.47 -0.62 2.21
N VAL A 50 3.11 0.36 1.57
CA VAL A 50 2.97 0.56 0.12
C VAL A 50 3.66 -0.56 -0.69
N THR A 51 4.80 -1.06 -0.21
CA THR A 51 5.56 -2.14 -0.87
C THR A 51 4.80 -3.47 -0.78
N ALA A 52 4.26 -3.80 0.39
CA ALA A 52 3.47 -5.00 0.60
C ALA A 52 2.18 -4.98 -0.25
N LEU A 53 1.55 -3.82 -0.40
CA LEU A 53 0.40 -3.65 -1.28
C LEU A 53 0.77 -3.93 -2.75
N GLU A 54 1.87 -3.35 -3.23
CA GLU A 54 2.37 -3.58 -4.59
C GLU A 54 2.61 -5.08 -4.84
N ASP A 55 3.34 -5.74 -3.94
CA ASP A 55 3.66 -7.16 -4.03
C ASP A 55 2.42 -8.05 -4.07
N VAL A 56 1.45 -7.79 -3.19
CA VAL A 56 0.18 -8.52 -3.18
C VAL A 56 -0.50 -8.35 -4.52
N ILE A 57 -0.72 -7.11 -4.97
CA ILE A 57 -1.45 -6.84 -6.23
C ILE A 57 -0.73 -7.46 -7.43
N ARG A 58 0.61 -7.40 -7.52
CA ARG A 58 1.38 -8.03 -8.60
C ARG A 58 1.23 -9.55 -8.59
N LYS A 59 1.26 -10.20 -7.41
CA LYS A 59 1.00 -11.64 -7.28
C LYS A 59 -0.43 -12.01 -7.65
N LEU A 60 -1.41 -11.19 -7.27
CA LEU A 60 -2.82 -11.40 -7.63
C LEU A 60 -3.02 -11.27 -9.15
N TRP A 61 -2.30 -10.36 -9.78
CA TRP A 61 -2.41 -10.10 -11.21
C TRP A 61 -1.94 -11.27 -12.06
N ASN A 62 -0.90 -11.99 -11.62
CA ASN A 62 -0.47 -13.24 -12.26
C ASN A 62 -1.50 -14.38 -12.07
N HIS A 63 -2.57 -14.16 -11.28
CA HIS A 63 -3.64 -15.14 -11.04
C HIS A 63 -5.04 -14.47 -10.96
N PRO A 64 -5.51 -13.85 -12.06
CA PRO A 64 -6.45 -12.73 -12.05
C PRO A 64 -7.86 -12.99 -11.47
N LEU A 65 -8.28 -14.25 -11.26
CA LEU A 65 -9.66 -14.56 -10.85
C LEU A 65 -9.82 -15.30 -9.51
N LYS A 66 -8.74 -15.81 -8.89
CA LYS A 66 -8.89 -16.63 -7.66
C LYS A 66 -8.75 -15.86 -6.35
N ILE A 67 -8.18 -14.66 -6.35
CA ILE A 67 -7.80 -14.00 -5.08
C ILE A 67 -8.69 -12.81 -4.72
N PHE A 68 -9.30 -12.13 -5.71
CA PHE A 68 -10.24 -11.04 -5.43
C PHE A 68 -11.45 -11.52 -4.61
N LEU A 69 -11.96 -12.73 -4.89
CA LEU A 69 -13.04 -13.36 -4.12
C LEU A 69 -12.57 -13.89 -2.75
N LYS A 70 -11.32 -14.35 -2.63
CA LYS A 70 -10.79 -14.94 -1.39
C LYS A 70 -10.30 -13.88 -0.39
N GLY A 71 -9.89 -12.70 -0.87
CA GLY A 71 -9.44 -11.58 -0.04
C GLY A 71 -10.59 -10.80 0.62
N LEU A 72 -11.73 -10.69 -0.06
CA LEU A 72 -12.93 -10.03 0.47
C LEU A 72 -13.69 -10.92 1.48
N SER A 73 -13.64 -12.25 1.35
CA SER A 73 -14.39 -13.15 2.25
C SER A 73 -13.68 -13.48 3.59
N LYS A 74 -12.39 -13.15 3.76
CA LYS A 74 -11.58 -13.70 4.87
C LYS A 74 -11.17 -12.73 5.97
N ARG A 75 -11.80 -11.55 6.08
CA ARG A 75 -11.45 -10.57 7.13
C ARG A 75 -12.60 -10.12 8.03
N HIS A 76 -13.73 -10.84 8.08
CA HIS A 76 -14.82 -10.48 9.01
C HIS A 76 -15.42 -11.60 9.87
N THR A 77 -14.78 -12.75 10.00
CA THR A 77 -15.21 -13.74 11.01
C THR A 77 -14.02 -14.57 11.47
N GLU A 78 -13.48 -14.24 12.64
CA GLU A 78 -12.80 -15.12 13.60
C GLU A 78 -11.93 -14.27 14.53
N LYS A 79 -12.59 -13.64 15.51
CA LYS A 79 -12.07 -13.38 16.86
C LYS A 79 -13.20 -12.81 17.72
N PHE A 80 -14.18 -13.67 18.02
CA PHE A 80 -15.06 -13.58 19.19
C PHE A 80 -15.70 -14.97 19.39
N ILE A 81 -14.87 -15.94 19.78
CA ILE A 81 -15.15 -16.91 20.85
C ILE A 81 -13.80 -17.18 21.52
#